data_AF-A0A7V6LSV6-F1
#
_entry.id   AF-A0A7V6LSV6-F1
#
_cell.length_a   1.000
_cell.length_b   1.000
_cell.length_c   1.000
_cell.angle_alpha   90.00
_cell.angle_beta   90.00
_cell.angle_gamma   90.00
#
_symmetry.space_group_name_H-M   'P 1'
#
loop_
_entity.id
_entity.type
_entity.pdbx_description
1 polymer ?
#
loop_
_entity_poly.entity_id
_entity_poly.type
_entity_poly.pdbx_seq_one_letter_code
_entity_poly.pdbx_strand_id
1 'polypeptide(L)'
;MKRIGYFLLLLGGILAGCGNSADNKMGLDNRRIVQHENGTLLLSIDDADCYNDNTNPIANTAEWNAFFVKSGRYDIWLLSATRDTMSLNYRNPVRLHFNDINIDANPRCDNIIVDAENIPDSYFMANSYIGTVYIQDTGAIDVQFISEQILPPGEYDYVDSRFVSLCFKPEIKK
;
A
#
# COMPACT_ATOMS: atom_id res chain seq x y z
N MET A 1 -8.24 27.55 79.90
CA MET A 1 -7.11 26.71 80.35
C MET A 1 -6.72 25.78 79.22
N LYS A 2 -5.40 25.66 78.98
CA LYS A 2 -4.73 24.94 77.88
C LYS A 2 -4.59 23.44 78.18
N ARG A 3 -4.54 22.62 77.12
CA ARG A 3 -3.83 21.32 76.90
C ARG A 3 -4.53 20.65 75.70
N ILE A 4 -4.04 20.59 74.46
CA ILE A 4 -2.79 20.03 73.89
C ILE A 4 -2.48 18.61 74.39
N GLY A 5 -2.47 17.65 73.45
CA GLY A 5 -1.81 16.35 73.62
C GLY A 5 -2.41 15.22 72.79
N TYR A 6 -1.88 15.00 71.59
CA TYR A 6 -2.18 13.94 70.61
C TYR A 6 -1.94 12.52 71.14
N PHE A 7 -2.65 11.51 70.61
CA PHE A 7 -2.04 10.20 70.32
C PHE A 7 -2.68 9.51 69.11
N LEU A 8 -1.79 9.07 68.22
CA LEU A 8 -1.99 8.37 66.96
C LEU A 8 -2.68 7.00 67.13
N LEU A 9 -3.48 6.60 66.13
CA LEU A 9 -3.49 5.22 65.66
C LEU A 9 -3.69 5.16 64.14
N LEU A 10 -2.64 4.68 63.49
CA LEU A 10 -2.48 4.37 62.07
C LEU A 10 -3.39 3.21 61.64
N LEU A 11 -4.07 3.37 60.51
CA LEU A 11 -4.38 2.33 59.52
C LEU A 11 -4.81 3.10 58.27
N GLY A 12 -4.03 3.23 57.20
CA GLY A 12 -3.33 2.15 56.51
C GLY A 12 -4.16 1.78 55.28
N GLY A 13 -4.15 2.65 54.27
CA GLY A 13 -4.88 2.48 53.02
C GLY A 13 -4.25 3.33 51.93
N ILE A 14 -3.06 2.95 51.51
CA ILE A 14 -2.45 3.48 50.29
C ILE A 14 -3.29 2.90 49.15
N LEU A 15 -4.23 3.68 48.62
CA LEU A 15 -4.72 3.43 47.27
C LEU A 15 -3.51 3.64 46.37
N ALA A 16 -2.90 2.53 45.97
CA ALA A 16 -1.99 2.48 44.84
C ALA A 16 -2.80 2.92 43.62
N GLY A 17 -2.78 4.22 43.36
CA GLY A 17 -3.03 4.74 42.02
C GLY A 17 -1.93 4.15 41.15
N CYS A 18 -2.25 3.03 40.52
CA CYS A 18 -1.46 2.49 39.43
C CYS A 18 -1.60 3.53 38.32
N GLY A 19 -0.64 4.47 38.29
CA GLY A 19 -0.33 5.24 37.11
C GLY A 19 0.16 4.25 36.06
N ASN A 20 -0.78 3.54 35.45
CA ASN A 20 -0.58 3.12 34.09
C ASN A 20 -0.53 4.43 33.33
N SER A 21 0.69 4.93 33.13
CA SER A 21 0.99 5.55 31.85
C SER A 21 0.45 4.57 30.83
N ALA A 22 -0.78 4.84 30.38
CA ALA A 22 -1.15 4.48 29.04
C ALA A 22 -0.09 5.19 28.22
N ASP A 23 0.98 4.46 27.93
CA ASP A 23 1.61 4.54 26.63
C ASP A 23 0.44 4.34 25.67
N ASN A 24 -0.23 5.46 25.39
CA ASN A 24 -0.81 5.71 24.09
C ASN A 24 0.40 5.71 23.15
N LYS A 25 0.93 4.51 22.90
CA LYS A 25 1.27 4.14 21.54
C LYS A 25 -0.05 4.27 20.80
N MET A 26 -0.34 5.51 20.41
CA MET A 26 -1.10 5.81 19.21
C MET A 26 -0.63 4.76 18.24
N GLY A 27 -1.49 3.79 17.94
CA GLY A 27 -1.25 2.81 16.91
C GLY A 27 -1.12 3.60 15.62
N LEU A 28 0.09 4.10 15.36
CA LEU A 28 0.54 4.43 14.03
C LEU A 28 0.44 3.09 13.32
N ASP A 29 -0.61 2.98 12.52
CA ASP A 29 -0.87 1.92 11.60
C ASP A 29 0.44 1.51 10.92
N ASN A 30 0.97 0.34 11.31
CA ASN A 30 2.32 -0.12 10.96
C ASN A 30 2.47 -0.47 9.46
N ARG A 31 1.45 -0.19 8.64
CA ARG A 31 1.37 -0.53 7.21
C ARG A 31 1.45 0.66 6.27
N ARG A 32 1.77 1.85 6.78
CA ARG A 32 1.97 3.04 5.94
C ARG A 32 3.21 2.87 5.04
N ILE A 33 3.00 2.93 3.73
CA ILE A 33 4.08 2.84 2.74
C ILE A 33 4.57 4.24 2.41
N VAL A 34 5.85 4.52 2.65
CA VAL A 34 6.42 5.87 2.53
C VAL A 34 7.19 6.02 1.23
N GLN A 35 6.94 7.13 0.53
CA GLN A 35 7.67 7.50 -0.69
C GLN A 35 9.18 7.64 -0.43
N HIS A 36 9.99 7.06 -1.31
CA HIS A 36 11.44 7.11 -1.24
C HIS A 36 12.00 8.52 -1.45
N GLU A 37 13.24 8.75 -1.03
CA GLU A 37 13.92 10.05 -1.18
C GLU A 37 14.02 10.53 -2.63
N ASN A 38 14.15 9.61 -3.59
CA ASN A 38 14.16 9.95 -5.02
C ASN A 38 12.77 10.36 -5.56
N GLY A 39 11.72 10.31 -4.73
CA GLY A 39 10.34 10.61 -5.07
C GLY A 39 9.55 9.42 -5.61
N THR A 40 10.15 8.25 -5.80
CA THR A 40 9.40 7.07 -6.21
C THR A 40 8.59 6.53 -5.03
N LEU A 41 7.34 6.12 -5.28
CA LEU A 41 6.53 5.35 -4.34
C LEU A 41 6.15 4.03 -4.99
N LEU A 42 6.48 2.92 -4.34
CA LEU A 42 6.16 1.56 -4.80
C LEU A 42 5.15 0.96 -3.83
N LEU A 43 4.00 0.52 -4.36
CA LEU A 43 2.92 -0.13 -3.63
C LEU A 43 2.90 -1.60 -4.02
N SER A 44 3.52 -2.46 -3.21
CA SER A 44 3.57 -3.89 -3.44
C SER A 44 2.25 -4.56 -3.06
N ILE A 45 1.82 -5.56 -3.84
CA ILE A 45 0.65 -6.38 -3.49
C ILE A 45 0.82 -7.08 -2.12
N ASP A 46 2.06 -7.38 -1.73
CA ASP A 46 2.37 -8.03 -0.45
C ASP A 46 2.10 -7.11 0.76
N ASP A 47 2.08 -5.79 0.55
CA ASP A 47 1.79 -4.78 1.57
C ASP A 47 0.32 -4.30 1.51
N ALA A 48 -0.48 -4.85 0.59
CA ALA A 48 -1.85 -4.41 0.34
C ALA A 48 -2.86 -5.11 1.25
N ASP A 49 -3.92 -4.39 1.61
CA ASP A 49 -5.17 -5.01 2.04
C ASP A 49 -5.94 -5.47 0.80
N CYS A 50 -6.03 -6.80 0.60
CA CYS A 50 -6.65 -7.38 -0.60
C CYS A 50 -8.05 -7.93 -0.32
N TYR A 51 -8.98 -7.63 -1.22
CA TYR A 51 -10.28 -8.28 -1.33
C TYR A 51 -10.36 -9.07 -2.65
N ASN A 52 -10.72 -10.35 -2.55
CA ASN A 52 -10.87 -11.23 -3.71
C ASN A 52 -12.27 -11.84 -3.71
N ASP A 53 -13.01 -11.65 -4.81
CA ASP A 53 -14.29 -12.27 -5.09
C ASP A 53 -14.15 -13.25 -6.27
N ASN A 54 -14.08 -14.55 -5.95
CA ASN A 54 -13.95 -15.61 -6.95
C ASN A 54 -15.16 -15.67 -7.91
N THR A 55 -16.30 -15.10 -7.55
CA THR A 55 -17.50 -15.05 -8.40
C THR A 55 -17.51 -13.84 -9.33
N ASN A 56 -16.84 -12.76 -8.93
CA ASN A 56 -16.65 -11.56 -9.73
C ASN A 56 -15.20 -11.03 -9.62
N PRO A 57 -14.22 -11.71 -10.24
CA PRO A 57 -12.81 -11.33 -10.11
C PRO A 57 -12.50 -9.91 -10.61
N ILE A 58 -13.32 -9.37 -11.51
CA ILE A 58 -13.19 -8.02 -12.06
C ILE A 58 -13.28 -6.95 -10.94
N ALA A 59 -13.94 -7.28 -9.83
CA ALA A 59 -14.07 -6.42 -8.66
C ALA A 59 -13.05 -6.73 -7.55
N ASN A 60 -12.04 -7.56 -7.81
CA ASN A 60 -10.95 -7.77 -6.86
C ASN A 60 -10.20 -6.45 -6.66
N THR A 61 -9.81 -6.20 -5.41
CA THR A 61 -9.30 -4.89 -4.98
C THR A 61 -8.07 -5.07 -4.12
N ALA A 62 -7.09 -4.19 -4.31
CA ALA A 62 -5.93 -4.02 -3.47
C ALA A 62 -5.89 -2.56 -2.98
N GLU A 63 -5.72 -2.38 -1.67
CA GLU A 63 -5.76 -1.07 -1.02
C GLU A 63 -4.48 -0.81 -0.22
N TRP A 64 -4.01 0.43 -0.24
CA TRP A 64 -2.82 0.88 0.49
C TRP A 64 -3.05 2.23 1.15
N ASN A 65 -2.46 2.43 2.33
CA ASN A 65 -2.25 3.76 2.91
C ASN A 65 -0.86 4.28 2.48
N ALA A 66 -0.82 5.03 1.38
CA ALA A 66 0.39 5.60 0.80
C ALA A 66 0.74 6.93 1.47
N PHE A 67 2.03 7.20 1.72
CA PHE A 67 2.48 8.49 2.25
C PHE A 67 3.42 9.20 1.27
N PHE A 68 2.90 10.24 0.62
CA PHE A 68 3.65 11.08 -0.31
C PHE A 68 4.39 12.17 0.46
N VAL A 69 5.70 12.28 0.25
CA VAL A 69 6.54 13.33 0.88
C VAL A 69 6.78 14.52 -0.06
N LYS A 70 6.59 14.33 -1.37
CA LYS A 70 6.80 15.34 -2.42
C LYS A 70 5.54 15.50 -3.26
N SER A 71 5.18 16.75 -3.55
CA SER A 71 4.21 17.06 -4.60
C SER A 71 4.89 17.10 -5.96
N GLY A 72 4.13 16.89 -7.04
CA GLY A 72 4.68 16.88 -8.38
C GLY A 72 3.88 16.05 -9.38
N ARG A 73 4.43 15.94 -10.59
CA ARG A 73 3.92 15.05 -11.61
C ARG A 73 4.54 13.67 -11.48
N TYR A 74 3.71 12.64 -11.57
CA TYR A 74 4.10 11.25 -11.44
C TYR A 74 3.58 10.45 -12.61
N ASP A 75 4.47 9.72 -13.27
CA ASP A 75 4.11 8.63 -14.16
C ASP A 75 3.73 7.42 -13.33
N ILE A 76 2.60 6.82 -13.65
CA ILE A 76 2.09 5.65 -12.96
C ILE A 76 2.36 4.43 -13.82
N TRP A 77 3.08 3.49 -13.24
CA TRP A 77 3.46 2.23 -13.84
C TRP A 77 2.83 1.08 -13.06
N LEU A 78 2.14 0.20 -13.75
CA LEU A 78 1.68 -1.08 -13.25
C LEU A 78 2.73 -2.13 -13.56
N LEU A 79 3.20 -2.84 -12.54
CA LEU A 79 4.19 -3.90 -12.64
C LEU A 79 3.49 -5.25 -12.53
N SER A 80 3.70 -6.11 -13.52
CA SER A 80 3.17 -7.47 -13.57
C SER A 80 4.31 -8.47 -13.69
N ALA A 81 4.15 -9.66 -13.11
CA ALA A 81 4.96 -10.82 -13.47
C ALA A 81 4.25 -11.57 -14.59
N THR A 82 4.94 -11.93 -15.67
CA THR A 82 4.34 -12.66 -16.79
C THR A 82 5.28 -13.70 -17.43
N ARG A 83 4.75 -14.84 -17.84
CA ARG A 83 5.42 -15.82 -18.74
C ARG A 83 5.18 -15.48 -20.21
N ASP A 84 4.12 -14.72 -20.50
CA ASP A 84 3.77 -14.24 -21.83
C ASP A 84 4.18 -12.77 -21.99
N THR A 85 5.20 -12.52 -22.81
CA THR A 85 5.71 -11.17 -23.07
C THR A 85 4.92 -10.42 -24.14
N MET A 86 3.98 -11.09 -24.82
CA MET A 86 3.12 -10.51 -25.85
C MET A 86 1.77 -10.03 -25.30
N SER A 87 1.28 -10.64 -24.22
CA SER A 87 0.01 -10.32 -23.57
C SER A 87 0.11 -10.50 -22.06
N LEU A 88 -0.40 -9.52 -21.31
CA LEU A 88 -0.56 -9.62 -19.85
C LEU A 88 -1.87 -10.26 -19.42
N ASN A 89 -2.72 -10.67 -20.38
CA ASN A 89 -3.96 -11.40 -20.14
C ASN A 89 -4.96 -10.71 -19.19
N TYR A 90 -4.91 -9.38 -19.09
CA TYR A 90 -6.00 -8.57 -18.55
C TYR A 90 -7.17 -8.63 -19.54
N ARG A 91 -8.30 -9.17 -19.10
CA ARG A 91 -9.54 -9.28 -19.87
C ARG A 91 -10.37 -8.02 -19.79
N ASN A 92 -10.22 -7.24 -18.72
CA ASN A 92 -10.93 -5.98 -18.52
C ASN A 92 -9.94 -4.83 -18.26
N PRO A 93 -10.38 -3.59 -18.45
CA PRO A 93 -9.63 -2.44 -17.97
C PRO A 93 -9.43 -2.52 -16.46
N VAL A 94 -8.24 -2.15 -16.01
CA VAL A 94 -7.94 -1.96 -14.60
C VAL A 94 -8.34 -0.56 -14.17
N ARG A 95 -8.69 -0.40 -12.90
CA ARG A 95 -9.02 0.89 -12.32
C ARG A 95 -8.09 1.24 -11.17
N LEU A 96 -7.56 2.44 -11.20
CA LEU A 96 -6.84 3.06 -10.09
C LEU A 96 -7.62 4.27 -9.59
N HIS A 97 -7.87 4.30 -8.29
CA HIS A 97 -8.60 5.37 -7.61
C HIS A 97 -7.80 5.86 -6.39
N PHE A 98 -7.63 7.17 -6.26
CA PHE A 98 -7.05 7.82 -5.09
C PHE A 98 -7.41 9.31 -5.09
N ASN A 99 -7.74 9.86 -3.92
CA ASN A 99 -8.32 11.22 -3.81
C ASN A 99 -9.52 11.39 -4.78
N ASP A 100 -9.49 12.40 -5.64
CA ASP A 100 -10.48 12.64 -6.71
C ASP A 100 -10.03 12.08 -8.08
N ILE A 101 -8.92 11.34 -8.13
CA ILE A 101 -8.32 10.83 -9.37
C ILE A 101 -8.83 9.41 -9.63
N ASN A 102 -9.31 9.20 -10.85
CA ASN A 102 -9.70 7.90 -11.39
C ASN A 102 -8.99 7.66 -12.72
N ILE A 103 -8.33 6.50 -12.86
CA ILE A 103 -7.66 6.08 -14.09
C ILE A 103 -8.20 4.70 -14.46
N ASP A 104 -8.84 4.61 -15.62
CA ASP A 104 -9.18 3.34 -16.26
C ASP A 104 -8.17 3.08 -17.39
N ALA A 105 -7.50 1.94 -17.37
CA ALA A 105 -6.44 1.62 -18.35
C ALA A 105 -6.48 0.15 -18.79
N ASN A 106 -5.99 -0.14 -19.99
CA ASN A 106 -5.76 -1.50 -20.47
C ASN A 106 -4.25 -1.78 -20.45
N PRO A 107 -3.73 -2.54 -19.46
CA PRO A 107 -2.29 -2.79 -19.31
C PRO A 107 -1.68 -3.48 -20.53
N ARG A 108 -0.45 -3.09 -20.87
CA ARG A 108 0.32 -3.64 -22.00
C ARG A 108 1.76 -3.89 -21.59
N CYS A 109 2.46 -4.73 -22.34
CA CYS A 109 3.90 -4.96 -22.15
C CYS A 109 4.74 -3.79 -22.70
N ASP A 110 4.66 -2.60 -22.10
CA ASP A 110 5.40 -1.43 -22.60
C ASP A 110 6.92 -1.56 -22.38
N ASN A 111 7.31 -2.24 -21.30
CA ASN A 111 8.70 -2.58 -21.02
C ASN A 111 8.79 -3.96 -20.38
N ILE A 112 9.62 -4.84 -20.96
CA ILE A 112 9.94 -6.16 -20.43
C ILE A 112 11.33 -6.13 -19.80
N ILE A 113 11.44 -6.58 -18.56
CA ILE A 113 12.69 -6.72 -17.81
C ILE A 113 12.93 -8.20 -17.56
N VAL A 114 14.10 -8.66 -17.99
CA VAL A 114 14.61 -10.03 -17.76
C VAL A 114 15.41 -10.04 -16.46
N ASP A 115 15.39 -11.15 -15.73
CA ASP A 115 16.12 -11.35 -14.47
C ASP A 115 15.80 -10.29 -13.41
N ALA A 116 14.54 -9.85 -13.35
CA ALA A 116 14.09 -8.88 -12.36
C ALA A 116 14.17 -9.50 -10.96
N GLU A 117 14.84 -8.78 -10.05
CA GLU A 117 14.87 -9.17 -8.64
C GLU A 117 13.43 -9.26 -8.10
N ASN A 118 13.16 -10.31 -7.31
CA ASN A 118 11.86 -10.61 -6.69
C ASN A 118 10.75 -11.11 -7.63
N ILE A 119 11.09 -11.49 -8.86
CA ILE A 119 10.20 -12.26 -9.75
C ILE A 119 10.77 -13.69 -9.89
N PRO A 120 9.96 -14.76 -9.83
CA PRO A 120 10.48 -16.12 -10.02
C PRO A 120 11.13 -16.29 -11.39
N ASP A 121 12.21 -17.07 -11.49
CA ASP A 121 13.02 -17.27 -12.72
C ASP A 121 12.22 -17.67 -13.97
N SER A 122 11.03 -18.24 -13.80
CA SER A 122 10.14 -18.62 -14.92
C SER A 122 9.29 -17.47 -15.47
N TYR A 123 9.39 -16.27 -14.89
CA TYR A 123 8.60 -15.09 -15.23
C TYR A 123 9.51 -13.92 -15.61
N PHE A 124 8.98 -13.04 -16.44
CA PHE A 124 9.50 -11.71 -16.74
C PHE A 124 8.74 -10.66 -15.94
N MET A 125 9.41 -9.56 -15.59
CA MET A 125 8.69 -8.37 -15.15
C MET A 125 8.23 -7.59 -16.38
N ALA A 126 6.96 -7.22 -16.40
CA ALA A 126 6.35 -6.43 -17.45
C ALA A 126 5.73 -5.17 -16.85
N ASN A 127 6.23 -4.01 -17.28
CA ASN A 127 5.74 -2.72 -16.82
C ASN A 127 4.78 -2.15 -17.87
N SER A 128 3.62 -1.71 -17.41
CA SER A 128 2.60 -1.01 -18.18
C SER A 128 2.50 0.43 -17.70
N TYR A 129 2.66 1.39 -18.59
CA TYR A 129 2.35 2.79 -18.29
C TYR A 129 0.84 2.99 -18.35
N ILE A 130 0.24 3.47 -17.26
CA ILE A 130 -1.23 3.64 -17.18
C ILE A 130 -1.67 5.10 -17.13
N GLY A 131 -0.74 6.05 -16.96
CA GLY A 131 -1.02 7.48 -17.05
C GLY A 131 -0.04 8.35 -16.27
N THR A 132 -0.24 9.67 -16.34
CA THR A 132 0.50 10.66 -15.55
C THR A 132 -0.49 11.50 -14.76
N VAL A 133 -0.16 11.78 -13.51
CA VAL A 133 -1.00 12.57 -12.59
C VAL A 133 -0.18 13.68 -11.94
N TYR A 134 -0.86 14.74 -11.51
CA TYR A 134 -0.28 15.73 -10.62
C TYR A 134 -0.81 15.52 -9.21
N ILE A 135 0.09 15.23 -8.27
CA ILE A 135 -0.23 15.09 -6.85
C ILE A 135 0.18 16.39 -6.17
N GLN A 136 -0.82 17.17 -5.75
CA GLN A 136 -0.61 18.46 -5.11
C GLN A 136 -0.30 18.31 -3.62
N ASP A 137 -1.09 17.48 -2.93
CA ASP A 137 -1.03 17.34 -1.48
C ASP A 137 -0.09 16.21 -1.07
N THR A 138 0.73 16.48 -0.07
CA THR A 138 1.60 15.48 0.58
C THR A 138 0.91 14.95 1.85
N GLY A 139 1.31 13.78 2.30
CA GLY A 139 0.72 13.09 3.44
C GLY A 139 0.13 11.74 3.06
N ALA A 140 -0.73 11.24 3.95
CA ALA A 140 -1.40 9.95 3.78
C ALA A 140 -2.51 10.05 2.73
N ILE A 141 -2.51 9.14 1.77
CA ILE A 141 -3.47 9.00 0.68
C ILE A 141 -3.86 7.53 0.60
N ASP A 142 -5.15 7.24 0.64
CA ASP A 142 -5.65 5.91 0.39
C ASP A 142 -5.69 5.66 -1.12
N VAL A 143 -5.01 4.59 -1.54
CA VAL A 143 -4.89 4.19 -2.94
C VAL A 143 -5.61 2.86 -3.11
N GLN A 144 -6.52 2.81 -4.07
CA GLN A 144 -7.31 1.63 -4.42
C GLN A 144 -7.01 1.22 -5.87
N PHE A 145 -6.70 -0.05 -6.06
CA PHE A 145 -6.51 -0.66 -7.37
C PHE A 145 -7.48 -1.82 -7.56
N ILE A 146 -8.17 -1.88 -8.69
CA ILE A 146 -9.19 -2.87 -9.00
C ILE A 146 -8.84 -3.58 -10.30
N SER A 147 -8.79 -4.91 -10.27
CA SER A 147 -8.37 -5.74 -11.39
C SER A 147 -8.61 -7.23 -11.14
N GLU A 148 -9.02 -7.99 -12.16
CA GLU A 148 -9.05 -9.45 -12.08
C GLU A 148 -7.68 -10.13 -11.91
N GLN A 149 -6.58 -9.40 -12.09
CA GLN A 149 -5.22 -9.88 -11.90
C GLN A 149 -4.69 -9.70 -10.47
N ILE A 150 -5.53 -9.18 -9.56
CA ILE A 150 -5.33 -9.31 -8.11
C ILE A 150 -5.85 -10.70 -7.75
N LEU A 151 -4.92 -11.59 -7.38
CA LEU A 151 -5.22 -13.00 -7.17
C LEU A 151 -5.20 -13.35 -5.68
N PRO A 152 -5.97 -14.37 -5.26
CA PRO A 152 -5.86 -14.92 -3.92
C PRO A 152 -4.44 -15.43 -3.61
N PRO A 153 -3.99 -15.36 -2.35
CA PRO A 153 -2.72 -15.95 -1.94
C PRO A 153 -2.63 -17.44 -2.33
N GLY A 154 -1.53 -17.83 -2.97
CA GLY A 154 -1.28 -19.20 -3.41
C GLY A 154 -1.69 -19.52 -4.85
N GLU A 155 -2.41 -18.63 -5.54
CA GLU A 155 -2.73 -18.82 -6.97
C GLU A 155 -1.67 -18.26 -7.93
N TYR A 156 -0.73 -17.49 -7.39
CA TYR A 156 0.25 -16.74 -8.16
C TYR A 156 1.07 -17.58 -9.16
N ASP A 157 1.46 -18.82 -8.82
CA ASP A 157 2.37 -19.62 -9.66
C ASP A 157 1.65 -20.41 -10.78
N TYR A 158 0.32 -20.40 -10.75
CA TYR A 158 -0.53 -21.16 -11.67
C TYR A 158 -1.09 -20.31 -12.82
N VAL A 159 -0.79 -19.01 -12.83
CA VAL A 159 -1.24 -18.08 -13.87
C VAL A 159 -0.09 -17.64 -14.77
N ASP A 160 -0.40 -17.31 -16.01
CA ASP A 160 0.59 -16.81 -16.97
C ASP A 160 1.02 -15.38 -16.64
N SER A 161 0.13 -14.57 -16.08
CA SER A 161 0.39 -13.18 -15.71
C SER A 161 -0.30 -12.86 -14.39
N ARG A 162 0.30 -11.97 -13.58
CA ARG A 162 -0.29 -11.47 -12.32
C ARG A 162 0.16 -10.05 -12.02
N PHE A 163 -0.69 -9.29 -11.34
CA PHE A 163 -0.32 -8.00 -10.78
C PHE A 163 0.70 -8.18 -9.65
N VAL A 164 1.68 -7.27 -9.57
CA VAL A 164 2.73 -7.29 -8.53
C VAL A 164 2.77 -5.98 -7.75
N SER A 165 2.78 -4.83 -8.44
CA SER A 165 2.83 -3.54 -7.75
C SER A 165 2.36 -2.37 -8.61
N LEU A 166 2.00 -1.27 -7.94
CA LEU A 166 1.85 0.04 -8.56
C LEU A 166 3.06 0.91 -8.21
N CYS A 167 3.58 1.64 -9.19
CA CYS A 167 4.74 2.50 -9.02
C CYS A 167 4.42 3.92 -9.48
N PHE A 168 4.50 4.88 -8.57
CA PHE A 168 4.45 6.31 -8.87
C PHE A 168 5.89 6.80 -9.02
N LYS A 169 6.29 7.10 -10.26
CA LYS A 169 7.63 7.57 -10.58
C LYS A 169 7.59 9.06 -10.92
N PRO A 170 8.38 9.93 -10.27
CA PRO A 170 8.42 11.35 -10.61
C PRO A 170 8.73 11.56 -12.09
N GLU A 171 7.96 12.42 -12.76
CA GLU A 171 8.22 12.83 -14.13
C GLU A 171 9.54 13.62 -14.16
N ILE A 172 10.57 13.05 -14.80
CA ILE A 172 11.84 13.75 -15.00
C ILE A 172 11.66 14.70 -16.19
N LYS A 173 11.63 16.01 -15.92
CA LYS A 173 11.66 17.02 -16.99
C LYS A 173 12.98 16.87 -17.75
N LYS A 174 12.88 16.50 -19.02
CA LYS A 174 14.01 16.47 -19.97
C LYS A 174 14.46 17.89 -20.32
#